data_AF-A0A835PVW1-F1
#
_entry.id   AF-A0A835PVW1-F1
#
_cell.length_a   1.000
_cell.length_b   1.000
_cell.length_c   1.000
_cell.angle_alpha   90.00
_cell.angle_beta   90.00
_cell.angle_gamma   90.00
#
_symmetry.space_group_name_H-M   'P 1'
#
loop_
_entity.id
_entity.type
_entity.pdbx_description
1 polymer ?
#
loop_
_entity_poly.entity_id
_entity_poly.type
_entity_poly.pdbx_seq_one_letter_code
_entity_poly.pdbx_strand_id
1 'polypeptide(L)'
;MAYFEFLPVKRKTAEEETLGDERYIGSMDITAEAVDLVHVKVGTYYELVVTTFTGLYRYRVGDILMVTGFHNATPQFRFVHRRNVVLSVDTDKTSEEDLLRAVTEAKALLEPLSCLLSEYTSYADASSIPGHYVLFWELKRKEEVAEGAPRLDAEVMEECCTVVENSLDWVYRRCRSRDRSVGPLEIRVVREGTFDALMDLCVSRGSSLNQYKTPRCIGSPEAIALLDGRVEGGF
;
A
#
# COMPACT_ATOMS: atom_id res chain seq x y z
N MET A 1 8.85 -31.61 -6.49
CA MET A 1 7.95 -31.95 -5.37
C MET A 1 8.29 -31.01 -4.21
N ALA A 2 7.28 -30.48 -3.52
CA ALA A 2 7.47 -29.52 -2.42
C ALA A 2 6.60 -29.95 -1.23
N TYR A 3 7.07 -29.65 -0.04
CA TYR A 3 6.33 -29.80 1.22
C TYR A 3 5.77 -28.45 1.64
N PHE A 4 4.54 -28.45 2.15
CA PHE A 4 3.81 -27.23 2.49
C PHE A 4 3.40 -27.25 3.96
N GLU A 5 3.80 -26.22 4.68
CA GLU A 5 3.35 -25.91 6.04
C GLU A 5 2.58 -24.59 6.03
N PHE A 6 1.74 -24.38 7.04
CA PHE A 6 0.80 -23.28 7.12
C PHE A 6 0.88 -22.63 8.50
N LEU A 7 1.40 -21.40 8.57
CA LEU A 7 1.47 -20.65 9.82
C LEU A 7 0.12 -19.98 10.09
N PRO A 8 -0.59 -20.28 11.20
CA PRO A 8 -1.88 -19.66 11.48
C PRO A 8 -1.73 -18.17 11.69
N VAL A 9 -2.60 -17.41 11.03
CA VAL A 9 -2.62 -15.96 11.11
C VAL A 9 -3.91 -15.52 11.78
N LYS A 10 -3.78 -14.84 12.92
CA LYS A 10 -4.94 -14.17 13.50
C LYS A 10 -5.25 -12.94 12.67
N ARG A 11 -6.45 -12.90 12.12
CA ARG A 11 -7.08 -11.63 11.80
C ARG A 11 -7.28 -10.93 13.14
N LYS A 12 -6.71 -9.74 13.34
CA LYS A 12 -7.19 -8.90 14.45
C LYS A 12 -8.69 -8.73 14.24
N THR A 13 -9.47 -9.29 15.15
CA THR A 13 -10.91 -9.11 15.17
C THR A 13 -11.20 -7.62 15.33
N ALA A 14 -12.33 -7.19 14.78
CA ALA A 14 -12.81 -5.80 14.75
C ALA A 14 -12.97 -5.11 16.12
N GLU A 15 -12.50 -5.73 17.21
CA GLU A 15 -12.45 -5.16 18.55
C GLU A 15 -11.11 -4.46 18.84
N GLU A 16 -10.05 -4.71 18.05
CA GLU A 16 -8.75 -4.03 18.17
C GLU A 16 -8.27 -3.33 16.89
N GLU A 17 -8.96 -3.52 15.76
CA GLU A 17 -8.77 -2.74 14.53
C GLU A 17 -10.14 -2.38 13.95
N THR A 18 -10.60 -1.20 14.34
CA THR A 18 -11.83 -0.61 13.85
C THR A 18 -11.70 -0.15 12.40
N LEU A 19 -12.25 -0.98 11.51
CA LEU A 19 -12.78 -0.69 10.17
C LEU A 19 -12.01 0.30 9.29
N GLY A 20 -10.74 0.00 9.04
CA GLY A 20 -10.21 0.19 7.70
C GLY A 20 -10.92 -0.83 6.78
N ASP A 21 -11.34 -0.38 5.60
CA ASP A 21 -11.92 -1.18 4.52
C ASP A 21 -11.17 -2.52 4.33
N GLU A 22 -11.80 -3.56 3.75
CA GLU A 22 -11.35 -4.98 3.70
C GLU A 22 -9.95 -5.27 3.09
N ARG A 23 -9.14 -4.23 2.87
CA ARG A 23 -7.78 -4.22 2.35
C ARG A 23 -6.77 -3.47 3.25
N TYR A 24 -7.16 -3.02 4.43
CA TYR A 24 -6.22 -2.45 5.40
C TYR A 24 -5.46 -3.55 6.12
N ILE A 25 -4.18 -3.71 5.78
CA ILE A 25 -3.31 -4.77 6.28
C ILE A 25 -2.71 -4.30 7.62
N GLY A 26 -3.45 -4.53 8.70
CA GLY A 26 -2.89 -4.54 10.04
C GLY A 26 -1.82 -5.63 10.17
N SER A 27 -0.81 -5.39 11.00
CA SER A 27 0.26 -6.34 11.30
C SER A 27 -0.33 -7.67 11.82
N MET A 28 -0.26 -8.72 11.00
CA MET A 28 -0.70 -10.06 11.33
C MET A 28 0.32 -10.76 12.24
N ASP A 29 -0.08 -11.04 13.48
CA ASP A 29 0.73 -11.76 14.46
C ASP A 29 0.67 -13.28 14.22
N ILE A 30 1.85 -13.90 14.17
CA ILE A 30 2.01 -15.35 14.02
C ILE A 30 1.89 -15.96 15.40
N THR A 31 0.79 -16.64 15.68
CA THR A 31 0.45 -17.03 17.06
C THR A 31 0.65 -18.51 17.38
N ALA A 32 1.16 -19.33 16.45
CA ALA A 32 1.25 -20.78 16.65
C ALA A 32 2.32 -21.46 15.78
N GLU A 33 2.64 -22.70 16.13
CA GLU A 33 3.45 -23.61 15.31
C GLU A 33 2.81 -23.83 13.93
N ALA A 34 3.66 -24.07 12.94
CA ALA A 34 3.22 -24.34 11.58
C ALA A 34 2.41 -25.64 11.53
N VAL A 35 1.34 -25.64 10.75
CA VAL A 35 0.40 -26.73 10.61
C VAL A 35 0.59 -27.40 9.25
N ASP A 36 0.52 -28.73 9.20
CA ASP A 36 0.63 -29.46 7.93
C ASP A 36 -0.60 -29.24 7.03
N LEU A 37 -0.41 -29.48 5.72
CA LEU A 37 -1.46 -29.33 4.68
C LEU A 37 -2.80 -29.96 5.04
N VAL A 38 -2.80 -31.13 5.69
CA VAL A 38 -4.03 -31.88 6.02
C VAL A 38 -4.73 -31.41 7.29
N HIS A 39 -4.08 -30.55 8.08
CA HIS A 39 -4.58 -30.10 9.39
C HIS A 39 -5.09 -28.65 9.37
N VAL A 40 -5.11 -28.01 8.20
CA VAL A 40 -5.66 -26.66 8.03
C VAL A 40 -7.18 -26.65 8.28
N LYS A 41 -7.71 -25.53 8.78
CA LYS A 41 -9.12 -25.40 9.15
C LYS A 41 -9.86 -24.43 8.22
N VAL A 42 -11.04 -24.84 7.76
CA VAL A 42 -11.93 -23.99 6.94
C VAL A 42 -12.22 -22.66 7.66
N GLY A 43 -12.20 -21.55 6.92
CA GLY A 43 -12.40 -20.20 7.45
C GLY A 43 -11.20 -19.61 8.18
N THR A 44 -10.10 -20.36 8.34
CA THR A 44 -8.87 -19.86 8.96
C THR A 44 -7.89 -19.34 7.90
N TYR A 45 -7.10 -18.34 8.29
CA TYR A 45 -6.08 -17.70 7.46
C TYR A 45 -4.70 -18.24 7.83
N TYR A 46 -3.87 -18.49 6.82
CA TYR A 46 -2.53 -19.02 6.99
C TYR A 46 -1.53 -18.33 6.09
N GLU A 47 -0.32 -18.14 6.58
CA GLU A 47 0.84 -17.80 5.77
C GLU A 47 1.50 -19.07 5.24
N LEU A 48 1.76 -19.10 3.92
CA LEU A 48 2.34 -20.25 3.25
C LEU A 48 3.84 -20.39 3.54
N VAL A 49 4.24 -21.59 3.96
CA VAL A 49 5.64 -21.99 4.17
C VAL A 49 5.96 -23.18 3.28
N VAL A 50 7.06 -23.09 2.52
CA VAL A 50 7.45 -24.11 1.55
C VAL A 50 8.83 -24.68 1.84
N THR A 51 8.95 -26.00 1.69
CA THR A 51 10.24 -26.68 1.56
C THR A 51 10.32 -27.32 0.18
N THR A 52 11.31 -26.94 -0.63
CA THR A 52 11.45 -27.38 -2.02
C THR A 52 12.68 -28.26 -2.20
N PHE A 53 12.64 -29.13 -3.22
CA PHE A 53 13.81 -29.94 -3.61
C PHE A 53 15.01 -29.08 -4.06
N THR A 54 14.78 -27.82 -4.42
CA THR A 54 15.82 -26.86 -4.85
C THR A 54 16.51 -26.14 -3.70
N GLY A 55 16.28 -26.56 -2.44
CA GLY A 55 17.04 -26.09 -1.28
C GLY A 55 16.40 -24.93 -0.52
N LEU A 56 15.13 -24.60 -0.75
CA LEU A 56 14.36 -23.75 0.17
C LEU A 56 13.89 -24.62 1.33
N TYR A 57 14.22 -24.24 2.56
CA TYR A 57 13.82 -24.97 3.78
C TYR A 57 12.98 -24.08 4.66
N ARG A 58 11.73 -24.50 4.91
CA ARG A 58 10.73 -23.76 5.70
C ARG A 58 10.67 -22.27 5.29
N TYR A 59 10.75 -22.02 3.98
CA TYR A 59 10.78 -20.68 3.43
C TYR A 59 9.39 -20.07 3.47
N ARG A 60 9.28 -18.92 4.13
CA ARG A 60 8.03 -18.16 4.22
C ARG A 60 7.79 -17.42 2.90
N VAL A 61 6.77 -17.82 2.17
CA VAL A 61 6.43 -17.24 0.86
C VAL A 61 5.88 -15.81 1.02
N GLY A 62 5.22 -15.56 2.16
CA GLY A 62 4.54 -14.30 2.46
C GLY A 62 3.12 -14.22 1.92
N ASP A 63 2.65 -15.23 1.19
CA ASP A 63 1.27 -15.29 0.71
C ASP A 63 0.32 -15.70 1.85
N ILE A 64 -0.77 -14.94 2.00
CA ILE A 64 -1.84 -15.20 2.96
C ILE A 64 -2.99 -15.89 2.25
N LEU A 65 -3.35 -17.06 2.73
CA LEU A 65 -4.34 -17.96 2.15
C LEU A 65 -5.46 -18.23 3.16
N MET A 66 -6.72 -18.16 2.71
CA MET A 66 -7.88 -18.55 3.49
C MET A 66 -8.38 -19.91 3.02
N VAL A 67 -8.54 -20.86 3.93
CA VAL A 67 -9.10 -22.18 3.57
C VAL A 67 -10.60 -22.03 3.29
N THR A 68 -11.03 -22.36 2.07
CA THR A 68 -12.45 -22.28 1.66
C THR A 68 -13.18 -23.61 1.77
N GLY A 69 -12.44 -24.71 1.76
CA GLY A 69 -13.02 -26.05 1.76
C GLY A 69 -11.98 -27.11 1.44
N PHE A 70 -12.47 -28.30 1.08
CA PHE A 70 -11.63 -29.45 0.72
C PHE A 70 -12.23 -30.16 -0.48
N HIS A 71 -11.37 -30.57 -1.41
CA HIS A 71 -11.71 -31.54 -2.44
C HIS A 71 -11.07 -32.88 -2.02
N ASN A 72 -11.90 -33.82 -1.55
CA ASN A 72 -11.45 -35.01 -0.82
C ASN A 72 -10.60 -34.61 0.40
N ALA A 73 -9.35 -35.06 0.47
CA ALA A 73 -8.41 -34.69 1.54
C ALA A 73 -7.53 -33.46 1.18
N THR A 74 -7.69 -32.88 -0.01
CA THR A 74 -6.86 -31.75 -0.48
C THR A 74 -7.54 -30.42 -0.15
N PRO A 75 -6.91 -29.53 0.64
CA PRO A 75 -7.49 -28.24 0.97
C PRO A 75 -7.59 -27.33 -0.26
N GLN A 76 -8.63 -26.51 -0.28
CA GLN A 76 -8.83 -25.44 -1.25
C GLN A 76 -8.60 -24.09 -0.57
N PHE A 77 -7.88 -23.22 -1.25
CA PHE A 77 -7.49 -21.92 -0.72
C PHE A 77 -8.01 -20.80 -1.60
N ARG A 78 -8.50 -19.74 -0.97
CA ARG A 78 -8.64 -18.42 -1.57
C ARG A 78 -7.41 -17.60 -1.24
N PHE A 79 -6.74 -17.09 -2.27
CA PHE A 79 -5.68 -16.10 -2.10
C PHE A 79 -6.27 -14.82 -1.53
N VAL A 80 -5.65 -14.29 -0.47
CA VAL A 80 -6.13 -13.07 0.21
C VAL A 80 -5.24 -11.89 -0.19
N HIS A 81 -3.97 -11.95 0.16
CA HIS A 81 -2.96 -10.96 -0.24
C HIS A 81 -1.55 -11.53 0.00
N ARG A 82 -0.53 -10.82 -0.47
CA ARG A 82 0.85 -11.04 -0.06
C ARG A 82 1.20 -10.08 1.08
N ARG A 83 1.91 -10.56 2.09
CA ARG A 83 2.37 -9.74 3.21
C ARG A 83 3.37 -8.67 2.71
N ASN A 84 3.34 -7.49 3.33
CA ASN A 84 4.23 -6.36 3.02
C ASN A 84 4.14 -5.83 1.58
N VAL A 85 3.01 -6.00 0.89
CA VAL A 85 2.75 -5.39 -0.42
C VAL A 85 1.63 -4.37 -0.28
N VAL A 86 1.93 -3.13 -0.65
CA VAL A 86 1.05 -1.96 -0.50
C VAL A 86 0.55 -1.47 -1.84
N LEU A 87 1.40 -1.48 -2.87
CA LEU A 87 1.03 -1.15 -4.24
C LEU A 87 1.47 -2.26 -5.20
N SER A 88 0.64 -2.48 -6.22
CA SER A 88 0.92 -3.40 -7.32
C SER A 88 -0.03 -3.14 -8.48
N VAL A 89 0.50 -2.97 -9.69
CA VAL A 89 -0.30 -2.89 -10.92
C VAL A 89 -0.21 -4.19 -11.74
N ASP A 90 1.00 -4.73 -11.88
CA ASP A 90 1.30 -5.95 -12.64
C ASP A 90 2.18 -6.90 -11.78
N THR A 91 3.40 -7.21 -12.22
CA THR A 91 4.32 -8.10 -11.51
C THR A 91 5.11 -7.38 -10.42
N ASP A 92 5.10 -6.05 -10.42
CA ASP A 92 5.64 -5.18 -9.38
C ASP A 92 4.94 -5.41 -8.03
N LYS A 93 5.71 -5.29 -6.95
CA LYS A 93 5.24 -5.49 -5.57
C LYS A 93 5.97 -4.50 -4.67
N THR A 94 5.38 -3.32 -4.49
CA THR A 94 5.98 -2.26 -3.68
C THR A 94 5.54 -2.37 -2.22
N SER A 95 6.50 -2.40 -1.30
CA SER A 95 6.25 -2.42 0.14
C SER A 95 6.03 -1.01 0.72
N GLU A 96 5.52 -0.95 1.95
CA GLU A 96 5.39 0.34 2.65
C GLU A 96 6.76 1.01 2.87
N GLU A 97 7.78 0.21 3.19
CA GLU A 97 9.14 0.67 3.43
C GLU A 97 9.77 1.25 2.16
N ASP A 98 9.61 0.57 1.02
CA ASP A 98 10.09 1.06 -0.27
C ASP A 98 9.40 2.36 -0.66
N LEU A 99 8.09 2.45 -0.46
CA LEU A 99 7.32 3.66 -0.74
C LEU A 99 7.72 4.81 0.17
N LEU A 100 7.89 4.56 1.47
CA LEU A 100 8.34 5.56 2.44
C LEU A 100 9.74 6.09 2.08
N ARG A 101 10.67 5.20 1.72
CA ARG A 101 12.00 5.59 1.24
C ARG A 101 11.90 6.48 -0.01
N ALA A 102 11.14 6.05 -1.02
CA ALA A 102 10.98 6.78 -2.27
C ALA A 102 10.38 8.19 -2.05
N VAL A 103 9.34 8.30 -1.21
CA VAL A 103 8.74 9.59 -0.85
C VAL A 103 9.71 10.45 -0.03
N THR A 104 10.52 9.85 0.84
CA THR A 104 11.54 10.58 1.63
C THR A 104 12.62 11.18 0.73
N GLU A 105 13.05 10.46 -0.31
CA GLU A 105 14.02 10.95 -1.30
C GLU A 105 13.43 12.09 -2.13
N ALA A 106 12.19 11.96 -2.59
CA ALA A 106 11.51 13.02 -3.35
C ALA A 106 11.21 14.26 -2.51
N LYS A 107 10.90 14.10 -1.21
CA LYS A 107 10.68 15.20 -0.27
C LYS A 107 11.87 16.16 -0.17
N ALA A 108 13.10 15.68 -0.38
CA ALA A 108 14.29 16.54 -0.36
C ALA A 108 14.23 17.66 -1.43
N LEU A 109 13.53 17.43 -2.55
CA LEU A 109 13.34 18.43 -3.61
C LEU A 109 12.38 19.56 -3.20
N LEU A 110 11.54 19.34 -2.18
CA LEU A 110 10.61 20.35 -1.68
C LEU A 110 11.26 21.34 -0.69
N GLU A 111 12.42 20.99 -0.11
CA GLU A 111 13.09 21.83 0.90
C GLU A 111 13.45 23.23 0.38
N PRO A 112 14.02 23.40 -0.84
CA PRO A 112 14.33 24.72 -1.39
C PRO A 112 13.10 25.59 -1.64
N LEU A 113 11.94 24.97 -1.85
CA LEU A 113 10.66 25.65 -2.10
C LEU A 113 9.94 26.09 -0.81
N SER A 114 10.56 25.88 0.36
CA SER A 114 9.93 26.14 1.67
C SER A 114 8.58 25.41 1.84
N CYS A 115 8.41 24.29 1.15
CA CYS A 115 7.25 23.42 1.23
C CYS A 115 7.56 22.18 2.08
N LEU A 116 6.62 21.77 2.90
CA LEU A 116 6.72 20.58 3.74
C LEU A 116 5.60 19.60 3.34
N LEU A 117 5.98 18.38 3.00
CA LEU A 117 5.03 17.28 2.92
C LEU A 117 4.51 16.96 4.34
N SER A 118 3.24 17.30 4.59
CA SER A 118 2.56 17.08 5.87
C SER A 118 2.13 15.62 5.99
N GLU A 119 1.39 15.13 5.01
CA GLU A 119 0.93 13.74 4.94
C GLU A 119 0.88 13.26 3.49
N TYR A 120 0.95 11.92 3.36
CA TYR A 120 0.76 11.28 2.07
C TYR A 120 0.07 9.91 2.21
N THR A 121 -0.59 9.53 1.13
CA THR A 121 -1.14 8.18 0.92
C THR A 121 -1.06 7.83 -0.56
N SER A 122 -1.39 6.58 -0.90
CA SER A 122 -1.24 6.05 -2.25
C SER A 122 -2.40 5.15 -2.66
N TYR A 123 -2.56 4.92 -3.95
CA TYR A 123 -3.33 3.80 -4.47
C TYR A 123 -2.81 3.39 -5.85
N ALA A 124 -3.13 2.16 -6.26
CA ALA A 124 -2.87 1.69 -7.63
C ALA A 124 -4.11 1.96 -8.47
N ASP A 125 -4.00 2.86 -9.44
CA ASP A 125 -5.07 3.15 -10.38
C ASP A 125 -5.06 2.14 -11.53
N ALA A 126 -6.16 1.38 -11.62
CA ALA A 126 -6.40 0.41 -12.68
C ALA A 126 -7.49 0.89 -13.67
N SER A 127 -7.91 2.16 -13.58
CA SER A 127 -8.87 2.75 -14.52
C SER A 127 -8.22 3.06 -15.88
N SER A 128 -6.92 3.36 -15.89
CA SER A 128 -6.10 3.53 -17.09
C SER A 128 -5.47 2.21 -17.54
N ILE A 129 -5.14 2.11 -18.83
CA ILE A 129 -4.39 0.99 -19.40
C ILE A 129 -3.15 1.55 -20.12
N PRO A 130 -1.92 1.30 -19.63
CA PRO A 130 -1.60 0.56 -18.40
C PRO A 130 -2.05 1.30 -17.13
N GLY A 131 -2.29 0.55 -16.05
CA GLY A 131 -2.52 1.11 -14.72
C GLY A 131 -1.25 1.78 -14.17
N HIS A 132 -1.37 2.61 -13.16
CA HIS A 132 -0.24 3.36 -12.60
C HIS A 132 -0.40 3.63 -11.11
N TYR A 133 0.66 4.11 -10.47
CA TYR A 133 0.62 4.51 -9.06
C TYR A 133 0.20 5.97 -8.95
N VAL A 134 -0.70 6.25 -8.02
CA VAL A 134 -1.11 7.61 -7.67
C VAL A 134 -0.75 7.89 -6.22
N LEU A 135 -0.05 8.99 -5.97
CA LEU A 135 0.30 9.46 -4.64
C LEU A 135 -0.44 10.76 -4.34
N PHE A 136 -1.17 10.80 -3.22
CA PHE A 136 -1.78 12.04 -2.74
C PHE A 136 -0.85 12.70 -1.73
N TRP A 137 -0.48 13.96 -1.98
CA TRP A 137 0.43 14.74 -1.15
C TRP A 137 -0.29 15.96 -0.57
N GLU A 138 -0.35 16.08 0.75
CA GLU A 138 -0.78 17.32 1.41
C GLU A 138 0.45 18.15 1.77
N LEU A 139 0.59 19.32 1.14
CA LEU A 139 1.75 20.19 1.27
C LEU A 139 1.41 21.42 2.13
N LYS A 140 2.28 21.74 3.07
CA LYS A 140 2.22 22.96 3.90
C LYS A 140 3.34 23.90 3.52
N ARG A 141 3.03 25.18 3.30
CA ARG A 141 4.06 26.22 3.11
C ARG A 141 4.56 26.69 4.47
N LYS A 142 5.86 26.88 4.61
CA LYS A 142 6.42 27.63 5.74
C LYS A 142 6.02 29.10 5.57
N GLU A 143 5.47 29.70 6.62
CA GLU A 143 4.74 30.98 6.65
C GLU A 143 5.53 32.22 6.20
N GLU A 144 6.79 32.10 5.78
CA GLU A 144 7.65 33.24 5.46
C GLU A 144 7.57 33.74 4.01
N VAL A 145 6.79 33.10 3.12
CA VAL A 145 6.70 33.55 1.73
C VAL A 145 5.47 34.40 1.49
N ALA A 146 5.73 35.67 1.16
CA ALA A 146 4.76 36.71 0.85
C ALA A 146 3.63 36.26 -0.10
N GLU A 147 2.48 36.92 0.02
CA GLU A 147 1.36 36.85 -0.93
C GLU A 147 1.90 36.98 -2.37
N GLY A 148 1.89 35.88 -3.12
CA GLY A 148 2.39 35.84 -4.51
C GLY A 148 3.49 34.82 -4.81
N ALA A 149 3.93 33.99 -3.84
CA ALA A 149 4.83 32.87 -4.15
C ALA A 149 4.20 31.94 -5.21
N PRO A 150 4.99 31.48 -6.21
CA PRO A 150 4.46 30.77 -7.37
C PRO A 150 3.60 29.58 -6.95
N ARG A 151 2.60 29.26 -7.78
CA ARG A 151 1.93 27.95 -7.77
C ARG A 151 3.03 26.87 -7.81
N LEU A 152 2.80 25.73 -7.17
CA LEU A 152 3.74 24.60 -7.16
C LEU A 152 4.40 24.47 -8.53
N ASP A 153 5.74 24.47 -8.53
CA ASP A 153 6.49 24.41 -9.77
C ASP A 153 6.27 23.03 -10.39
N ALA A 154 5.61 22.99 -11.55
CA ALA A 154 5.28 21.75 -12.23
C ALA A 154 6.55 20.96 -12.56
N GLU A 155 7.65 21.64 -12.89
CA GLU A 155 8.93 20.99 -13.19
C GLU A 155 9.48 20.27 -11.94
N VAL A 156 9.36 20.89 -10.76
CA VAL A 156 9.80 20.26 -9.50
C VAL A 156 8.91 19.09 -9.11
N MET A 157 7.60 19.18 -9.35
CA MET A 157 6.67 18.08 -9.08
C MET A 157 6.89 16.90 -10.04
N GLU A 158 7.15 17.15 -11.32
CA GLU A 158 7.54 16.11 -12.30
C GLU A 158 8.88 15.46 -11.92
N GLU A 159 9.85 16.23 -11.43
CA GLU A 159 11.10 15.70 -10.89
C GLU A 159 10.85 14.87 -9.63
N CYS A 160 9.90 15.26 -8.76
CA CYS A 160 9.48 14.44 -7.63
C CYS A 160 8.91 13.09 -8.10
N CYS A 161 8.02 13.08 -9.11
CA CYS A 161 7.52 11.83 -9.70
C CYS A 161 8.67 10.95 -10.19
N THR A 162 9.63 11.55 -10.90
CA THR A 162 10.81 10.86 -11.44
C THR A 162 11.71 10.29 -10.35
N VAL A 163 11.97 11.03 -9.27
CA VAL A 163 12.73 10.54 -8.12
C VAL A 163 12.02 9.37 -7.47
N VAL A 164 10.71 9.48 -7.21
CA VAL A 164 9.94 8.36 -6.65
C VAL A 164 10.08 7.12 -7.54
N GLU A 165 9.84 7.23 -8.86
CA GLU A 165 9.97 6.09 -9.77
C GLU A 165 11.37 5.46 -9.76
N ASN A 166 12.43 6.27 -9.65
CA ASN A 166 13.81 5.80 -9.63
C ASN A 166 14.19 5.09 -8.33
N SER A 167 13.59 5.49 -7.20
CA SER A 167 13.83 4.91 -5.87
C SER A 167 13.03 3.63 -5.60
N LEU A 168 12.05 3.32 -6.46
CA LEU A 168 11.32 2.06 -6.43
C LEU A 168 12.18 0.89 -6.93
N ASP A 169 11.73 -0.32 -6.61
CA ASP A 169 12.46 -1.54 -6.91
C ASP A 169 12.71 -1.73 -8.42
N TRP A 170 13.63 -2.64 -8.74
CA TRP A 170 13.97 -2.89 -10.14
C TRP A 170 12.79 -3.45 -10.94
N VAL A 171 11.84 -4.16 -10.31
CA VAL A 171 10.70 -4.79 -10.96
C VAL A 171 9.74 -3.70 -11.45
N TYR A 172 9.39 -2.74 -10.60
CA TYR A 172 8.62 -1.55 -10.98
C TYR A 172 9.30 -0.84 -12.15
N ARG A 173 10.61 -0.55 -12.04
CA ARG A 173 11.35 0.14 -13.11
C ARG A 173 11.41 -0.67 -14.41
N ARG A 174 11.48 -2.01 -14.35
CA ARG A 174 11.36 -2.88 -15.53
C ARG A 174 9.96 -2.79 -16.14
N CYS A 175 8.92 -2.91 -15.32
CA CYS A 175 7.53 -2.83 -15.75
C CYS A 175 7.22 -1.49 -16.44
N ARG A 176 7.78 -0.40 -15.90
CA ARG A 176 7.67 0.96 -16.43
C ARG A 176 8.43 1.18 -17.75
N SER A 177 9.68 0.72 -17.83
CA SER A 177 10.59 1.05 -18.96
C SER A 177 10.61 0.01 -20.08
N ARG A 178 10.57 -1.28 -19.76
CA ARG A 178 10.70 -2.39 -20.72
C ARG A 178 9.37 -3.01 -21.06
N ASP A 179 8.62 -3.45 -20.05
CA ASP A 179 7.40 -4.23 -20.27
C ASP A 179 6.22 -3.33 -20.67
N ARG A 180 6.30 -2.03 -20.32
CA ARG A 180 5.23 -1.02 -20.52
C ARG A 180 3.90 -1.46 -19.91
N SER A 181 3.95 -2.26 -18.85
CA SER A 181 2.77 -2.74 -18.12
C SER A 181 2.33 -1.80 -17.00
N VAL A 182 3.17 -0.81 -16.65
CA VAL A 182 2.89 0.22 -15.65
C VAL A 182 3.05 1.60 -16.30
N GLY A 183 2.05 2.46 -16.12
CA GLY A 183 2.02 3.85 -16.58
C GLY A 183 2.90 4.76 -15.73
N PRO A 184 3.05 6.04 -16.11
CA PRO A 184 3.77 7.03 -15.31
C PRO A 184 3.14 7.20 -13.94
N LEU A 185 3.97 7.24 -12.89
CA LEU A 185 3.53 7.62 -11.55
C LEU A 185 2.96 9.05 -11.57
N GLU A 186 1.83 9.25 -10.89
CA GLU A 186 1.16 10.53 -10.75
C GLU A 186 1.25 11.01 -9.29
N ILE A 187 1.62 12.27 -9.08
CA ILE A 187 1.48 12.92 -7.78
C ILE A 187 0.31 13.92 -7.85
N ARG A 188 -0.70 13.68 -7.01
CA ARG A 188 -1.86 14.57 -6.83
C ARG A 188 -1.69 15.37 -5.54
N VAL A 189 -1.50 16.68 -5.67
CA VAL A 189 -1.43 17.57 -4.52
C VAL A 189 -2.84 17.91 -4.07
N VAL A 190 -3.12 17.71 -2.78
CA VAL A 190 -4.43 17.98 -2.15
C VAL A 190 -4.37 19.21 -1.25
N ARG A 191 -5.54 19.82 -1.04
CA ARG A 191 -5.70 20.97 -0.12
C ARG A 191 -5.28 20.64 1.30
N GLU A 192 -4.82 21.64 2.04
CA GLU A 192 -4.59 21.52 3.49
C GLU A 192 -5.88 21.13 4.22
N GLY A 193 -5.78 20.22 5.20
CA GLY A 193 -6.92 19.65 5.93
C GLY A 193 -7.68 18.56 5.17
N THR A 194 -7.11 18.03 4.08
CA THR A 194 -7.68 16.89 3.35
C THR A 194 -7.51 15.60 4.14
N PHE A 195 -6.34 15.40 4.75
CA PHE A 195 -6.10 14.22 5.58
C PHE A 195 -6.86 14.26 6.92
N ASP A 196 -7.22 15.44 7.41
CA ASP A 196 -8.14 15.58 8.56
C ASP A 196 -9.55 15.10 8.18
N ALA A 197 -10.05 15.46 6.99
CA ALA A 197 -11.33 14.97 6.49
C ALA A 197 -11.31 13.46 6.22
N LEU A 198 -10.17 12.92 5.78
CA LEU A 198 -9.97 11.48 5.64
C LEU A 198 -10.00 10.77 7.01
N MET A 199 -9.38 11.37 8.04
CA MET A 199 -9.44 10.89 9.41
C MET A 199 -10.88 10.87 9.92
N ASP A 200 -11.64 11.96 9.75
CA ASP A 200 -13.05 12.03 10.15
C ASP A 200 -13.89 10.94 9.47
N LEU A 201 -13.65 10.66 8.18
CA LEU A 201 -14.30 9.57 7.46
C LEU A 201 -13.99 8.22 8.10
N CYS A 202 -12.72 7.92 8.40
CA CYS A 202 -12.32 6.69 9.06
C CYS A 202 -12.94 6.56 10.47
N VAL A 203 -12.93 7.64 11.25
CA VAL A 203 -13.51 7.68 12.60
C VAL A 203 -15.02 7.45 12.57
N SER A 204 -15.73 8.05 11.61
CA SER A 204 -17.17 7.84 11.42
C SER A 204 -17.52 6.38 11.10
N ARG A 205 -16.58 5.64 10.52
CA ARG A 205 -16.69 4.22 10.20
C ARG A 205 -16.26 3.32 11.36
N GLY A 206 -15.95 3.91 12.50
CA GLY A 206 -15.66 3.23 13.75
C GLY A 206 -14.20 3.35 14.18
N SER A 207 -13.29 3.91 13.38
CA SER A 207 -11.88 4.01 13.77
C SER A 207 -11.69 4.77 15.09
N SER A 208 -10.93 4.20 16.01
CA SER A 208 -10.55 4.90 17.25
C SER A 208 -9.67 6.12 16.94
N LEU A 209 -10.12 7.31 17.34
CA LEU A 209 -9.38 8.57 17.20
C LEU A 209 -7.95 8.49 17.73
N ASN A 210 -7.76 7.84 18.89
CA ASN A 210 -6.46 7.79 19.56
C ASN A 210 -5.46 6.81 18.91
N GLN A 211 -5.91 5.95 18.00
CA GLN A 211 -5.08 4.96 17.32
C GLN A 211 -4.97 5.23 15.82
N TYR A 212 -5.66 6.24 15.32
CA TYR A 212 -5.67 6.56 13.91
C TYR A 212 -4.26 6.92 13.43
N LYS A 213 -3.88 6.29 12.32
CA LYS A 213 -2.71 6.64 11.52
C LYS A 213 -3.15 6.70 10.05
N THR A 214 -2.62 7.67 9.33
CA THR A 214 -2.87 7.81 7.90
C THR A 214 -2.45 6.55 7.14
N PRO A 215 -3.31 6.00 6.24
CA PRO A 215 -2.96 4.85 5.42
C PRO A 215 -1.74 5.10 4.54
N ARG A 216 -0.82 4.13 4.52
CA ARG A 216 0.05 3.74 3.39
C ARG A 216 -0.65 3.81 2.02
N CYS A 217 -1.73 3.06 1.93
CA CYS A 217 -2.48 2.84 0.72
C CYS A 217 -3.97 2.77 1.01
N ILE A 218 -4.77 3.28 0.10
CA ILE A 218 -6.22 3.32 0.21
C ILE A 218 -6.82 2.45 -0.89
N GLY A 219 -7.66 1.51 -0.48
CA GLY A 219 -8.51 0.75 -1.40
C GLY A 219 -9.95 1.28 -1.51
N SER A 220 -10.41 2.05 -0.53
CA SER A 220 -11.84 2.40 -0.41
C SER A 220 -12.25 3.43 -1.46
N PRO A 221 -13.24 3.12 -2.32
CA PRO A 221 -13.69 4.05 -3.35
C PRO A 221 -14.16 5.39 -2.80
N GLU A 222 -14.79 5.40 -1.62
CA GLU A 222 -15.25 6.63 -0.96
C GLU A 222 -14.09 7.49 -0.46
N ALA A 223 -13.03 6.87 0.08
CA ALA A 223 -11.84 7.60 0.51
C ALA A 223 -11.07 8.16 -0.68
N ILE A 224 -10.96 7.41 -1.78
CA ILE A 224 -10.36 7.87 -3.04
C ILE A 224 -11.17 9.06 -3.59
N ALA A 225 -12.50 8.95 -3.64
CA ALA A 225 -13.38 10.03 -4.10
C ALA A 225 -13.27 11.31 -3.24
N LEU A 226 -13.10 11.15 -1.91
CA LEU A 226 -12.87 12.29 -1.00
C LEU A 226 -11.55 13.00 -1.31
N LEU A 227 -10.48 12.24 -1.57
CA LEU A 227 -9.17 12.79 -1.91
C LEU A 227 -9.20 13.47 -3.29
N ASP A 228 -9.77 12.81 -4.30
CA ASP A 228 -9.91 13.34 -5.66
C ASP A 228 -10.72 14.64 -5.69
N GLY A 229 -11.78 14.74 -4.88
CA GLY A 229 -12.58 15.97 -4.75
C GLY A 229 -11.83 17.16 -4.15
N ARG A 230 -10.63 16.93 -3.60
CA ARG A 230 -9.80 17.95 -2.92
C ARG A 230 -8.44 18.16 -3.59
N VAL A 231 -8.22 17.61 -4.78
CA VAL A 231 -7.00 17.82 -5.56
C VAL A 231 -6.91 19.26 -6.06
N GLU A 232 -5.75 19.87 -5.92
CA GLU A 232 -5.41 21.19 -6.45
C GLU A 232 -4.56 21.12 -7.72
N GLY A 233 -3.79 20.05 -7.90
CA GLY A 233 -3.00 19.79 -9.10
C GLY A 233 -2.56 18.33 -9.18
N GLY A 234 -2.51 17.78 -10.40
CA GLY A 234 -1.95 16.47 -10.71
C GLY A 234 -0.75 16.66 -11.64
N PHE A 235 0.31 15.90 -11.39
CA PHE A 235 1.61 15.99 -12.05
C PHE A 235 2.11 14.61 -12.44
#